data_AF-A0A521SJ49-F1
#
_entry.id   AF-A0A521SJ49-F1
#
_cell.length_a   1.000
_cell.length_b   1.000
_cell.length_c   1.000
_cell.angle_alpha   90.00
_cell.angle_beta   90.00
_cell.angle_gamma   90.00
#
_symmetry.space_group_name_H-M   'P 1'
#
loop_
_entity.id
_entity.type
_entity.pdbx_description
1 polymer ?
#
loop_
_entity_poly.entity_id
_entity_poly.type
_entity_poly.pdbx_seq_one_letter_code
_entity_poly.pdbx_strand_id
1 'polypeptide(L)'
;PSDPRIRTIVCNYLPPRLHQRAIPSRPRRPAVRQILSALKRNEIVFILGDNLKKGRVQTLFFGQPVSSPRGPVSLALRSGAAVVPLYLIRNYQGELQLIIEPEMTLARNGSLPADITQNTHRIVGYLENLIRRYPDQWNWLTVRMRQYQSDIASQHAKENRLQHS
;
A
#
# COMPACT_ATOMS: atom_id res chain seq x y z
N PRO A 1 -11.95 5.80 13.89
CA PRO A 1 -11.71 7.22 14.22
C PRO A 1 -11.59 7.38 15.73
N SER A 2 -10.85 8.37 16.23
CA SER A 2 -10.77 8.62 17.69
C SER A 2 -12.07 9.22 18.24
N ASP A 3 -12.78 10.01 17.43
CA ASP A 3 -14.10 10.54 17.80
C ASP A 3 -15.14 9.40 17.80
N PRO A 4 -15.84 9.17 18.93
CA PRO A 4 -16.84 8.12 19.05
C PRO A 4 -18.03 8.31 18.11
N ARG A 5 -18.43 9.55 17.79
CA ARG A 5 -19.56 9.83 16.88
C ARG A 5 -19.25 9.35 15.47
N ILE A 6 -18.05 9.67 14.97
CA ILE A 6 -17.59 9.22 13.64
C ILE A 6 -17.44 7.70 13.65
N ARG A 7 -16.91 7.12 14.74
CA ARG A 7 -16.79 5.66 14.87
C ARG A 7 -18.16 4.98 14.78
N THR A 8 -19.17 5.50 15.47
CA THR A 8 -20.55 4.98 15.43
C THR A 8 -21.12 5.01 14.01
N ILE A 9 -20.95 6.11 13.27
CA ILE A 9 -21.40 6.19 11.87
C ILE A 9 -20.71 5.12 11.01
N VAL A 10 -19.39 5.03 11.08
CA VAL A 10 -18.61 4.02 10.32
C VAL A 10 -19.06 2.60 10.67
N CYS A 11 -19.24 2.29 11.96
CA CYS A 11 -19.62 0.96 12.43
C CYS A 11 -21.10 0.60 12.20
N ASN A 12 -22.00 1.57 12.16
CA ASN A 12 -23.44 1.33 11.97
C ASN A 12 -23.84 1.28 10.49
N TYR A 13 -23.12 1.98 9.61
CA TYR A 13 -23.51 2.08 8.20
C TYR A 13 -22.74 1.15 7.27
N LEU A 14 -21.45 0.88 7.52
CA LEU A 14 -20.63 0.10 6.59
C LEU A 14 -20.78 -1.44 6.79
N PRO A 15 -20.64 -1.99 8.01
CA PRO A 15 -20.74 -3.44 8.22
C PRO A 15 -22.13 -4.06 7.95
N PRO A 16 -23.25 -3.50 8.46
CA PRO A 16 -24.56 -4.16 8.36
C PRO A 16 -25.12 -4.23 6.94
N ARG A 17 -24.75 -3.30 6.07
CA ARG A 17 -25.29 -3.20 4.70
C ARG A 17 -24.52 -4.03 3.67
N LEU A 18 -23.27 -4.39 3.96
CA LEU A 18 -22.36 -4.96 2.97
C LEU A 18 -21.84 -6.36 3.35
N HIS A 19 -22.35 -6.98 4.42
CA HIS A 19 -21.83 -8.25 4.96
C HIS A 19 -20.30 -8.23 5.19
N GLN A 20 -19.76 -7.04 5.44
CA GLN A 20 -18.34 -6.80 5.65
C GLN A 20 -18.06 -6.60 7.14
N ARG A 21 -16.85 -6.97 7.56
CA ARG A 21 -16.36 -6.66 8.92
C ARG A 21 -15.15 -5.75 8.84
N ALA A 22 -15.21 -4.62 9.54
CA ALA A 22 -14.08 -3.72 9.67
C ALA A 22 -13.08 -4.23 10.72
N ILE A 23 -11.81 -4.34 10.36
CA ILE A 23 -10.71 -4.60 11.31
C ILE A 23 -9.96 -3.27 11.55
N PRO A 24 -10.01 -2.71 12.77
CA PRO A 24 -9.27 -1.49 13.08
C PRO A 24 -7.76 -1.68 12.87
N SER A 25 -7.10 -0.76 12.16
CA SER A 25 -5.66 -0.84 11.90
C SER A 25 -4.79 -0.55 13.14
N ARG A 26 -5.41 -0.06 14.23
CA ARG A 26 -4.77 0.19 15.53
C ARG A 26 -5.63 -0.40 16.66
N PRO A 27 -4.98 -1.00 17.69
CA PRO A 27 -3.55 -1.25 17.80
C PRO A 27 -3.06 -2.32 16.80
N ARG A 28 -1.82 -2.18 16.30
CA ARG A 28 -1.30 -2.98 15.17
C ARG A 28 -1.26 -4.48 15.42
N ARG A 29 -0.83 -4.91 16.62
CA ARG A 29 -0.69 -6.35 16.96
C ARG A 29 -2.06 -7.07 16.96
N PRO A 30 -3.10 -6.57 17.65
CA PRO A 30 -4.47 -7.08 17.51
C PRO A 30 -4.97 -7.13 16.06
N ALA A 31 -4.77 -6.06 15.29
CA ALA A 31 -5.21 -5.99 13.90
C ALA A 31 -4.62 -7.12 13.05
N VAL A 32 -3.30 -7.31 13.12
CA VAL A 32 -2.61 -8.39 12.40
C VAL A 32 -3.10 -9.77 12.82
N ARG A 33 -3.36 -10.00 14.12
CA ARG A 33 -3.93 -11.29 14.58
C ARG A 33 -5.31 -11.54 14.01
N GLN A 34 -6.18 -10.53 13.99
CA GLN A 34 -7.53 -10.66 13.43
C GLN A 34 -7.49 -10.92 11.93
N ILE A 35 -6.62 -10.22 11.18
CA ILE A 35 -6.45 -10.45 9.74
C ILE A 35 -5.97 -11.88 9.46
N LEU A 36 -4.93 -12.35 10.15
CA LEU A 36 -4.43 -13.71 9.95
C LEU A 36 -5.48 -14.76 10.33
N SER A 37 -6.28 -14.51 11.36
CA SER A 37 -7.39 -15.39 11.75
C SER A 37 -8.49 -15.43 10.68
N ALA A 38 -8.83 -14.30 10.07
CA ALA A 38 -9.76 -14.22 8.95
C ALA A 38 -9.26 -15.01 7.74
N LEU A 39 -8.02 -14.78 7.31
CA LEU A 39 -7.42 -15.49 6.18
C LEU A 39 -7.36 -17.01 6.42
N LYS A 40 -7.09 -17.46 7.65
CA LYS A 40 -7.13 -18.89 8.02
C LYS A 40 -8.53 -19.51 7.94
N ARG A 41 -9.59 -18.72 8.09
CA ARG A 41 -10.98 -19.15 7.90
C ARG A 41 -11.44 -19.05 6.43
N ASN A 42 -10.50 -18.88 5.50
CA ASN A 42 -10.77 -18.67 4.07
C ASN A 42 -11.66 -17.43 3.79
N GLU A 43 -11.59 -16.42 4.66
CA GLU A 43 -12.26 -15.13 4.45
C GLU A 43 -11.40 -14.22 3.55
N ILE A 44 -12.06 -13.28 2.86
CA ILE A 44 -11.41 -12.25 2.04
C ILE A 44 -11.06 -11.04 2.93
N VAL A 45 -9.84 -10.52 2.78
CA VAL A 45 -9.40 -9.30 3.45
C VAL A 45 -8.98 -8.25 2.43
N PHE A 46 -9.71 -7.14 2.39
CA PHE A 46 -9.35 -5.98 1.57
C PHE A 46 -8.31 -5.11 2.28
N ILE A 47 -7.22 -4.79 1.57
CA ILE A 47 -6.17 -3.91 2.06
C ILE A 47 -5.81 -2.90 0.96
N LEU A 48 -5.79 -1.61 1.30
CA LEU A 48 -5.25 -0.59 0.41
C LEU A 48 -3.73 -0.76 0.33
N GLY A 49 -3.26 -1.27 -0.80
CA GLY A 49 -1.84 -1.58 -1.06
C GLY A 49 -1.03 -0.44 -1.65
N ASP A 50 -1.66 0.67 -2.02
CA ASP A 50 -1.10 1.76 -2.82
C ASP A 50 -0.64 2.98 -2.00
N ASN A 51 -0.72 2.91 -0.67
CA ASN A 51 -0.30 4.02 0.20
C ASN A 51 1.22 4.01 0.45
N LEU A 52 1.96 4.60 -0.48
CA LEU A 52 3.43 4.71 -0.48
C LEU A 52 3.98 5.85 0.41
N LYS A 53 3.23 6.29 1.44
CA LYS A 53 3.69 7.35 2.37
C LYS A 53 4.60 6.86 3.49
N LYS A 54 4.31 5.65 3.99
CA LYS A 54 4.91 5.11 5.22
C LYS A 54 5.14 3.63 5.05
N GLY A 55 6.40 3.23 5.07
CA GLY A 55 6.82 1.86 4.80
C GLY A 55 8.12 1.51 5.51
N ARG A 56 8.47 0.23 5.48
CA ARG A 56 9.79 -0.25 5.92
C ARG A 56 10.61 -0.82 4.78
N VAL A 57 10.01 -1.02 3.61
CA VAL A 57 10.72 -1.50 2.41
C VAL A 57 11.05 -0.28 1.57
N GLN A 58 12.34 -0.07 1.31
CA GLN A 58 12.76 0.95 0.35
C GLN A 58 12.64 0.39 -1.06
N THR A 59 12.11 1.19 -1.97
CA THR A 59 11.90 0.84 -3.38
C THR A 59 11.93 2.10 -4.23
N LEU A 60 11.98 1.92 -5.54
CA LEU A 60 11.72 2.98 -6.50
C LEU A 60 10.24 2.95 -6.89
N PHE A 61 9.69 4.13 -7.14
CA PHE A 61 8.37 4.36 -7.73
C PHE A 61 8.50 5.44 -8.78
N PHE A 62 8.33 5.09 -10.05
CA PHE A 62 8.68 5.90 -11.23
C PHE A 62 10.12 6.44 -11.17
N GLY A 63 11.06 5.59 -10.76
CA GLY A 63 12.47 5.95 -10.59
C GLY A 63 12.77 6.79 -9.34
N GLN A 64 11.76 7.22 -8.58
CA GLN A 64 11.94 8.02 -7.37
C GLN A 64 11.93 7.16 -6.10
N PRO A 65 12.81 7.43 -5.13
CA PRO A 65 12.88 6.64 -3.91
C PRO A 65 11.65 6.86 -3.01
N VAL A 66 10.97 5.76 -2.67
CA VAL A 66 9.80 5.75 -1.77
C VAL A 66 9.91 4.66 -0.70
N SER A 67 9.09 4.76 0.34
CA SER A 67 8.97 3.73 1.37
C SER A 67 7.62 3.02 1.27
N SER A 68 7.64 1.74 0.91
CA SER A 68 6.46 0.94 0.65
C SER A 68 6.02 0.09 1.86
N PRO A 69 4.70 -0.06 2.12
CA PRO A 69 4.20 -0.89 3.19
C PRO A 69 4.37 -2.38 2.89
N ARG A 70 5.11 -3.09 3.75
CA ARG A 70 5.25 -4.56 3.68
C ARG A 70 4.00 -5.36 4.08
N GLY A 71 2.91 -4.68 4.47
CA GLY A 71 1.76 -5.28 5.16
C GLY A 71 1.11 -6.40 4.34
N PRO A 72 0.62 -6.13 3.13
CA PRO A 72 -0.03 -7.12 2.27
C PRO A 72 0.85 -8.35 2.03
N VAL A 73 2.09 -8.14 1.59
CA VAL A 73 3.06 -9.23 1.32
C VAL A 73 3.35 -10.04 2.58
N SER A 74 3.62 -9.39 3.70
CA SER A 74 3.93 -10.07 4.95
C SER A 74 2.75 -10.90 5.47
N LEU A 75 1.51 -10.47 5.22
CA LEU A 75 0.32 -11.22 5.60
C LEU A 75 0.18 -12.46 4.70
N ALA A 76 0.26 -12.30 3.38
CA ALA A 76 0.17 -13.37 2.40
C ALA A 76 1.23 -14.48 2.60
N LEU A 77 2.50 -14.09 2.81
CA LEU A 77 3.57 -15.06 3.05
C LEU A 77 3.37 -15.84 4.37
N ARG A 78 2.81 -15.20 5.40
CA ARG A 78 2.57 -15.83 6.71
C ARG A 78 1.30 -16.68 6.77
N SER A 79 0.28 -16.34 5.99
CA SER A 79 -0.99 -17.09 5.95
C SER A 79 -1.05 -18.12 4.83
N GLY A 80 -0.23 -17.99 3.79
CA GLY A 80 -0.39 -18.75 2.55
C GLY A 80 -1.46 -18.19 1.61
N ALA A 81 -2.12 -17.09 1.96
CA ALA A 81 -3.21 -16.54 1.16
C ALA A 81 -2.72 -15.93 -0.17
N ALA A 82 -3.58 -16.00 -1.18
CA ALA A 82 -3.41 -15.35 -2.47
C ALA A 82 -3.40 -13.82 -2.34
N VAL A 83 -2.63 -13.15 -3.21
CA VAL A 83 -2.68 -11.70 -3.37
C VAL A 83 -3.30 -11.39 -4.72
N VAL A 84 -4.53 -10.89 -4.70
CA VAL A 84 -5.33 -10.61 -5.90
C VAL A 84 -5.46 -9.10 -6.07
N PRO A 85 -4.90 -8.49 -7.14
CA PRO A 85 -5.06 -7.07 -7.40
C PRO A 85 -6.51 -6.74 -7.76
N LEU A 86 -6.98 -5.61 -7.24
CA LEU A 86 -8.34 -5.15 -7.47
C LEU A 86 -8.37 -3.63 -7.46
N TYR A 87 -9.04 -3.03 -8.44
CA TYR A 87 -9.13 -1.59 -8.59
C TYR A 87 -10.44 -1.18 -9.28
N LEU A 88 -10.81 0.08 -9.10
CA LEU A 88 -11.99 0.70 -9.70
C LEU A 88 -11.53 1.73 -10.73
N ILE A 89 -12.14 1.71 -11.91
CA ILE A 89 -11.98 2.74 -12.94
C ILE A 89 -13.33 3.40 -13.17
N ARG A 90 -13.35 4.72 -13.26
CA ARG A 90 -14.53 5.49 -13.66
C ARG A 90 -14.53 5.68 -15.17
N ASN A 91 -15.59 5.26 -15.86
CA ASN A 91 -15.73 5.53 -17.29
C ASN A 91 -16.20 6.99 -17.55
N TYR A 92 -16.17 7.44 -18.80
CA TYR A 92 -16.60 8.80 -19.17
C TYR A 92 -18.10 9.08 -18.90
N GLN A 93 -18.90 8.03 -18.73
CA GLN A 93 -20.32 8.12 -18.37
C GLN A 93 -20.55 8.22 -16.86
N GLY A 94 -19.47 8.19 -16.06
CA GLY A 94 -19.52 8.31 -14.61
C GLY A 94 -19.72 7.00 -13.86
N GLU A 95 -19.82 5.87 -14.55
CA GLU A 95 -19.98 4.54 -13.94
C GLU A 95 -18.65 4.04 -13.38
N LEU A 96 -18.71 3.21 -12.35
CA LEU A 96 -17.54 2.56 -11.75
C LEU A 96 -17.45 1.10 -12.22
N GLN A 97 -16.35 0.76 -12.88
CA GLN A 97 -16.03 -0.61 -13.25
C GLN A 97 -15.05 -1.20 -12.25
N LEU A 98 -15.44 -2.31 -11.62
CA LEU A 98 -14.56 -3.12 -10.77
C LEU A 98 -13.77 -4.09 -11.63
N ILE A 99 -12.45 -4.03 -11.52
CA ILE A 99 -11.53 -4.94 -12.19
C ILE A 99 -10.83 -5.78 -11.12
N ILE A 100 -10.91 -7.10 -11.29
CA ILE A 100 -10.24 -8.10 -10.45
C ILE A 100 -9.27 -8.84 -11.36
N GLU A 101 -7.99 -8.73 -11.08
CA GLU A 101 -6.94 -9.38 -11.87
C GLU A 101 -6.60 -10.77 -11.29
N PRO A 102 -5.89 -11.64 -12.03
CA PRO A 102 -5.40 -12.90 -11.49
C PRO A 102 -4.50 -12.73 -10.26
N GLU A 103 -4.33 -13.80 -9.48
CA GLU A 103 -3.40 -13.83 -8.36
C GLU A 103 -1.97 -13.45 -8.79
N MET A 104 -1.33 -12.56 -8.02
CA MET A 104 0.08 -12.25 -8.18
C MET A 104 0.95 -13.40 -7.67
N THR A 105 1.86 -13.88 -8.52
CA THR A 105 2.86 -14.88 -8.12
C THR A 105 3.87 -14.27 -7.14
N LEU A 106 3.87 -14.77 -5.90
CA LEU A 106 4.82 -14.37 -4.87
C LEU A 106 6.02 -15.32 -4.81
N ALA A 107 7.24 -14.75 -4.70
CA ALA A 107 8.44 -15.51 -4.36
C ALA A 107 8.36 -16.02 -2.92
N ARG A 108 8.79 -17.28 -2.72
CA ARG A 108 8.80 -17.99 -1.43
C ARG A 108 10.08 -18.84 -1.26
N ASN A 109 11.15 -18.46 -1.95
CA ASN A 109 12.37 -19.27 -2.10
C ASN A 109 13.54 -18.76 -1.27
N GLY A 110 13.40 -17.61 -0.62
CA GLY A 110 14.43 -17.01 0.22
C GLY A 110 14.07 -17.01 1.71
N SER A 111 14.77 -16.14 2.45
CA SER A 111 14.36 -15.81 3.81
C SER A 111 13.11 -14.93 3.78
N LEU A 112 12.26 -15.02 4.82
CA LEU A 112 11.05 -14.19 4.91
C LEU A 112 11.30 -12.69 4.69
N PRO A 113 12.37 -12.05 5.23
CA PRO A 113 12.69 -10.66 4.92
C PRO A 113 13.04 -10.38 3.45
N ALA A 114 13.77 -11.30 2.81
CA ALA A 114 14.15 -11.19 1.40
C ALA A 114 12.92 -11.32 0.50
N ASP A 115 12.08 -12.34 0.74
CA ASP A 115 10.83 -12.55 0.01
C ASP A 115 9.88 -11.36 0.17
N ILE A 116 9.79 -10.79 1.38
CA ILE A 116 8.99 -9.58 1.62
C ILE A 116 9.47 -8.43 0.74
N THR A 117 10.78 -8.21 0.67
CA THR A 117 11.37 -7.11 -0.10
C THR A 117 11.10 -7.29 -1.59
N GLN A 118 11.45 -8.46 -2.13
CA GLN A 118 11.29 -8.77 -3.55
C GLN A 118 9.83 -8.67 -4.00
N ASN A 119 8.91 -9.26 -3.24
CA ASN A 119 7.49 -9.20 -3.58
C ASN A 119 6.91 -7.79 -3.43
N THR A 120 7.41 -7.00 -2.49
CA THR A 120 7.00 -5.59 -2.37
C THR A 120 7.43 -4.80 -3.61
N HIS A 121 8.64 -5.04 -4.14
CA HIS A 121 9.09 -4.43 -5.40
C HIS A 121 8.19 -4.82 -6.58
N ARG A 122 7.80 -6.10 -6.67
CA ARG A 122 6.85 -6.56 -7.70
C ARG A 122 5.50 -5.85 -7.63
N ILE A 123 4.93 -5.71 -6.43
CA ILE A 123 3.66 -4.99 -6.23
C ILE A 123 3.81 -3.51 -6.62
N VAL A 124 4.93 -2.88 -6.31
CA VAL A 124 5.17 -1.47 -6.68
C VAL A 124 5.31 -1.32 -8.19
N GLY A 125 6.05 -2.20 -8.87
CA GLY A 125 6.13 -2.20 -10.33
C GLY A 125 4.78 -2.48 -11.01
N TYR A 126 3.97 -3.37 -10.44
CA TYR A 126 2.59 -3.56 -10.89
C TYR A 126 1.76 -2.27 -10.75
N LEU A 127 1.88 -1.59 -9.60
CA LEU A 127 1.19 -0.33 -9.37
C LEU A 127 1.64 0.76 -10.35
N GLU A 128 2.92 0.85 -10.69
CA GLU A 128 3.42 1.76 -11.73
C GLU A 128 2.75 1.49 -13.08
N ASN A 129 2.68 0.22 -13.50
CA ASN A 129 2.03 -0.17 -14.75
C ASN A 129 0.54 0.18 -14.75
N LEU A 130 -0.15 -0.05 -13.63
CA LEU A 130 -1.55 0.33 -13.48
C LEU A 130 -1.75 1.85 -13.58
N ILE A 131 -0.91 2.63 -12.90
CA ILE A 131 -0.99 4.10 -12.93
C ILE A 131 -0.64 4.63 -14.32
N ARG A 132 0.28 4.01 -15.07
CA ARG A 132 0.54 4.40 -16.47
C ARG A 132 -0.68 4.21 -17.37
N ARG A 133 -1.51 3.18 -17.10
CA ARG A 133 -2.75 2.94 -17.85
C ARG A 133 -3.84 3.97 -17.51
N TYR A 134 -3.90 4.43 -16.25
CA TYR A 134 -4.95 5.32 -15.75
C TYR A 134 -4.40 6.42 -14.82
N PRO A 135 -3.55 7.33 -15.32
CA PRO A 135 -2.80 8.28 -14.48
C PRO A 135 -3.68 9.36 -13.83
N ASP A 136 -4.80 9.69 -14.46
CA ASP A 136 -5.83 10.63 -14.01
C ASP A 136 -6.72 10.08 -12.89
N GLN A 137 -6.78 8.75 -12.76
CA GLN A 137 -7.69 8.06 -11.84
C GLN A 137 -7.05 7.71 -10.50
N TRP A 138 -5.73 7.83 -10.41
CA TRP A 138 -5.03 7.54 -9.17
C TRP A 138 -4.92 8.76 -8.25
N ASN A 139 -5.11 8.53 -6.95
CA ASN A 139 -4.98 9.57 -5.95
C ASN A 139 -3.51 9.86 -5.64
N TRP A 140 -2.89 10.78 -6.38
CA TRP A 140 -1.49 11.20 -6.20
C TRP A 140 -1.14 11.67 -4.78
N LEU A 141 -2.13 12.01 -3.95
CA LEU A 141 -1.88 12.31 -2.54
C LEU A 141 -1.50 11.07 -1.73
N THR A 142 -1.57 9.84 -2.23
CA THR A 142 -1.25 8.60 -1.50
C THR A 142 0.23 8.20 -1.55
N VAL A 143 1.06 8.93 -2.31
CA VAL A 143 2.51 8.73 -2.38
C VAL A 143 3.27 9.88 -1.73
N ARG A 144 4.45 9.57 -1.19
CA ARG A 144 5.44 10.56 -0.79
C ARG A 144 6.79 10.20 -1.39
N MET A 145 7.08 10.75 -2.56
CA MET A 145 8.41 10.70 -3.14
C MET A 145 9.35 11.55 -2.27
N ARG A 146 10.51 11.02 -1.90
CA ARG A 146 11.58 11.87 -1.40
C ARG A 146 12.11 12.64 -2.58
N GLN A 147 11.65 13.89 -2.74
CA GLN A 147 12.32 14.81 -3.66
C GLN A 147 13.81 14.85 -3.31
N TYR A 148 14.62 14.86 -4.36
CA TYR A 148 15.85 15.63 -4.64
C TYR A 148 16.14 16.86 -3.71
N GLN A 149 15.92 16.76 -2.40
CA GLN A 149 16.19 17.81 -1.41
C GLN A 149 17.51 17.54 -0.68
N SER A 150 18.02 16.31 -0.70
CA SER A 150 19.36 16.00 -0.21
C SER A 150 20.43 16.66 -1.07
N ASP A 151 20.20 16.79 -2.38
CA ASP A 151 21.28 17.13 -3.31
C ASP A 151 21.44 18.64 -3.46
N ILE A 152 20.34 19.41 -3.52
CA ILE A 152 20.36 20.89 -3.51
C ILE A 152 20.85 21.43 -2.16
N ALA A 153 20.41 20.86 -1.03
CA ALA A 153 20.87 21.27 0.30
C ALA A 153 22.36 20.92 0.52
N SER A 154 22.83 19.80 -0.04
CA SER A 154 24.25 19.40 0.04
C SER A 154 25.14 20.16 -0.94
N GLN A 155 24.63 20.58 -2.11
CA GLN A 155 25.36 21.43 -3.07
C GLN A 155 25.48 22.87 -2.56
N HIS A 156 24.39 23.49 -2.08
CA HIS A 156 24.45 24.82 -1.45
C HIS A 156 25.29 24.84 -0.16
N ALA A 157 25.33 23.75 0.61
CA ALA A 157 26.21 23.64 1.79
C ALA A 157 27.69 23.46 1.43
N LYS A 158 28.02 22.88 0.26
CA LYS A 158 29.39 22.75 -0.24
C LYS A 158 29.89 24.05 -0.88
N GLU A 159 29.06 24.74 -1.66
CA GLU A 159 29.40 26.03 -2.27
C GLU A 159 29.62 27.13 -1.22
N ASN A 160 28.76 27.21 -0.19
CA ASN A 160 28.97 28.16 0.91
C ASN A 160 30.23 27.87 1.73
N ARG A 161 30.69 26.62 1.80
CA ARG A 161 31.91 26.23 2.52
C ARG A 161 33.18 26.56 1.73
N LEU A 162 33.11 26.53 0.40
CA LEU A 162 34.22 26.90 -0.50
C LEU A 162 34.37 28.42 -0.68
N GLN A 163 33.31 29.20 -0.49
CA GLN A 163 33.37 30.67 -0.53
C GLN A 163 33.84 31.34 0.77
N HIS A 164 33.93 30.58 1.86
CA HIS A 164 34.42 31.06 3.17
C HIS A 164 35.74 30.37 3.60
N SER A 165 36.48 29.84 2.63
CA SER A 165 37.86 29.33 2.77
C SER A 165 38.81 30.22 2.00
#